data_AF-A0A0K8MHA2-F1
#
_entry.id   AF-A0A0K8MHA2-F1
#
_cell.length_a   1.000
_cell.length_b   1.000
_cell.length_c   1.000
_cell.angle_alpha   90.00
_cell.angle_beta   90.00
_cell.angle_gamma   90.00
#
_symmetry.space_group_name_H-M   'P 1'
#
loop_
_entity.id
_entity.type
_entity.pdbx_description
1 polymer ?
#
loop_
_entity_poly.entity_id
_entity_poly.type
_entity_poly.pdbx_seq_one_letter_code
_entity_poly.pdbx_strand_id
1 'polypeptide(L)'
;MGYTVDQLFTDYFSGTIKKQIDWRRFELRFDNPVRDENVGGGKKQNEVNRALDNQIIREESDPEMIQLTIRYESVKQFMQTIDRQLVTMLDYHYDEQKNYVWPKIAEMVYKSKSQCIRDVQHAKEKYYNSHWSRPVENLTL
;
A
#
# COMPACT_ATOMS: atom_id res chain seq x y z
N MET A 1 6.82 16.84 7.27
CA MET A 1 5.73 16.21 8.05
C MET A 1 5.93 14.72 7.90
N GLY A 2 6.23 13.99 9.00
CA GLY A 2 6.52 12.56 8.94
C GLY A 2 5.26 11.74 8.66
N TYR A 3 5.41 10.59 8.03
CA TYR A 3 4.32 9.64 7.77
C TYR A 3 4.27 8.67 8.95
N THR A 4 3.16 8.57 9.68
CA THR A 4 3.12 7.73 10.89
C THR A 4 2.80 6.28 10.57
N VAL A 5 3.15 5.35 11.46
CA VAL A 5 2.69 3.94 11.36
C VAL A 5 1.17 3.86 11.38
N ASP A 6 0.49 4.70 12.17
CA ASP A 6 -0.97 4.77 12.18
C ASP A 6 -1.52 5.15 10.81
N GLN A 7 -0.99 6.21 10.18
CA GLN A 7 -1.44 6.64 8.86
C GLN A 7 -1.17 5.56 7.81
N LEU A 8 0.00 4.91 7.87
CA LEU A 8 0.33 3.81 6.97
C LEU A 8 -0.64 2.63 7.11
N PHE A 9 -0.97 2.25 8.33
CA PHE A 9 -1.92 1.16 8.59
C PHE A 9 -3.34 1.57 8.17
N THR A 10 -3.77 2.79 8.46
CA THR A 10 -5.04 3.35 7.96
C THR A 10 -5.11 3.27 6.44
N ASP A 11 -4.10 3.78 5.73
CA ASP A 11 -4.11 3.83 4.28
C ASP A 11 -4.07 2.42 3.65
N TYR A 12 -3.42 1.46 4.33
CA TYR A 12 -3.40 0.06 3.93
C TYR A 12 -4.77 -0.61 4.11
N PHE A 13 -5.34 -0.58 5.32
CA PHE A 13 -6.58 -1.29 5.64
C PHE A 13 -7.82 -0.66 5.00
N SER A 14 -7.88 0.67 4.87
CA SER A 14 -8.93 1.37 4.12
C SER A 14 -8.87 1.14 2.60
N GLY A 15 -7.80 0.51 2.10
CA GLY A 15 -7.53 0.30 0.69
C GLY A 15 -7.08 1.55 -0.06
N THR A 16 -6.73 2.63 0.65
CA THR A 16 -6.29 3.90 0.06
C THR A 16 -5.01 3.74 -0.75
N ILE A 17 -3.98 3.05 -0.23
CA ILE A 17 -2.74 2.82 -0.99
C ILE A 17 -3.04 2.05 -2.29
N LYS A 18 -3.92 1.04 -2.22
CA LYS A 18 -4.30 0.26 -3.40
C LYS A 18 -5.00 1.12 -4.46
N LYS A 19 -5.94 1.98 -4.04
CA LYS A 19 -6.61 2.92 -4.94
C LYS A 19 -5.61 3.91 -5.57
N GLN A 20 -4.64 4.39 -4.80
CA GLN A 20 -3.57 5.26 -5.29
C GLN A 20 -2.69 4.55 -6.33
N ILE A 21 -2.29 3.30 -6.09
CA ILE A 21 -1.57 2.47 -7.07
C ILE A 21 -2.37 2.32 -8.36
N ASP A 22 -3.65 1.94 -8.24
CA ASP A 22 -4.51 1.73 -9.41
C ASP A 22 -4.72 3.01 -10.21
N TRP A 23 -4.87 4.14 -9.52
CA TRP A 23 -4.97 5.47 -10.13
C TRP A 23 -3.67 5.90 -10.80
N ARG A 24 -2.52 5.75 -10.13
CA ARG A 24 -1.22 6.11 -10.70
C ARG A 24 -0.91 5.28 -11.94
N ARG A 25 -1.25 3.98 -11.93
CA ARG A 25 -1.13 3.11 -13.11
C ARG A 25 -2.06 3.59 -14.24
N PHE A 26 -3.26 4.06 -13.92
CA PHE A 26 -4.14 4.67 -14.90
C PHE A 26 -3.50 5.93 -15.50
N GLU A 27 -3.01 6.86 -14.69
CA GLU A 27 -2.33 8.07 -15.16
C GLU A 27 -1.16 7.75 -16.10
N LEU A 28 -0.22 6.88 -15.68
CA LEU A 28 0.96 6.51 -16.48
C LEU A 28 0.64 5.88 -17.84
N ARG A 29 -0.55 5.26 -17.99
CA ARG A 29 -1.03 4.74 -19.27
C ARG A 29 -1.47 5.83 -20.24
N PHE A 30 -2.00 6.93 -19.73
CA PHE A 30 -2.58 8.02 -20.52
C PHE A 30 -1.71 9.29 -20.57
N ASP A 31 -0.71 9.39 -19.70
CA ASP A 31 0.30 10.44 -19.70
C ASP A 31 1.31 10.17 -20.84
N ASN A 32 0.89 10.47 -22.07
CA ASN A 32 1.70 10.26 -23.27
C ASN A 32 2.12 11.62 -23.88
N PRO A 33 3.42 12.00 -23.80
CA PRO A 33 3.92 13.23 -24.44
C PRO A 33 4.21 13.10 -25.95
N VAL A 34 4.00 11.94 -26.59
CA VAL A 34 4.51 11.73 -27.96
C VAL A 34 3.40 11.18 -28.87
N ARG A 35 2.70 12.10 -29.57
CA ARG A 35 2.25 11.85 -30.94
C ARG A 35 3.51 11.76 -31.79
N ASP A 36 4.08 10.56 -31.93
CA ASP A 36 5.19 10.34 -32.87
C ASP A 36 4.57 10.24 -34.27
N GLU A 37 4.73 11.28 -35.08
CA GLU A 37 4.28 11.34 -36.47
C GLU A 37 5.13 10.49 -37.43
N ASN A 38 5.89 9.50 -36.95
CA ASN A 38 6.62 8.58 -37.81
C ASN A 38 5.75 7.38 -38.23
N VAL A 39 4.74 7.65 -39.07
CA VAL A 39 3.99 6.64 -39.83
C VAL A 39 4.87 6.10 -40.97
N GLY A 40 5.82 5.22 -40.60
CA GLY A 40 6.78 4.59 -41.50
C GLY A 40 6.56 3.09 -41.68
N GLY A 41 5.48 2.70 -42.38
CA GLY A 41 5.37 1.60 -43.34
C GLY A 41 5.73 0.14 -43.03
N GLY A 42 6.43 -0.23 -41.95
CA GLY A 42 6.83 -1.63 -41.79
C GLY A 42 7.51 -1.98 -40.49
N LYS A 43 6.74 -2.20 -39.41
CA LYS A 43 7.19 -2.88 -38.17
C LYS A 43 6.08 -3.18 -37.14
N LYS A 44 4.83 -3.37 -37.57
CA LYS A 44 3.65 -3.46 -36.68
C LYS A 44 3.78 -4.42 -35.47
N GLN A 45 4.48 -5.54 -35.60
CA GLN A 45 4.62 -6.51 -34.51
C GLN A 45 5.70 -6.13 -33.47
N ASN A 46 6.79 -5.48 -33.89
CA ASN A 46 7.82 -4.96 -32.99
C ASN A 46 7.34 -3.70 -32.24
N GLU A 47 6.42 -2.95 -32.85
CA GLU A 47 5.83 -1.74 -32.28
C GLU A 47 4.94 -2.05 -31.07
N VAL A 48 4.12 -3.12 -31.15
CA VAL A 48 3.25 -3.56 -30.04
C VAL A 48 4.06 -4.03 -28.83
N ASN A 49 5.09 -4.88 -29.04
CA ASN A 49 5.93 -5.35 -27.94
C ASN A 49 6.72 -4.21 -27.29
N ARG A 50 7.26 -3.27 -28.09
CA ARG A 50 7.95 -2.08 -27.56
C ARG A 50 7.02 -1.17 -26.77
N ALA A 51 5.76 -1.02 -27.17
CA ALA A 51 4.80 -0.21 -26.42
C ALA A 51 4.51 -0.80 -25.04
N LEU A 52 4.37 -2.13 -24.94
CA LEU A 52 4.20 -2.83 -23.67
C LEU A 52 5.45 -2.73 -22.78
N ASP A 53 6.63 -3.02 -23.33
CA ASP A 53 7.90 -2.93 -22.60
C ASP A 53 8.14 -1.51 -22.08
N ASN A 54 7.87 -0.49 -22.90
CA ASN A 54 7.97 0.91 -22.51
C ASN A 54 6.99 1.27 -21.40
N GLN A 55 5.78 0.69 -21.39
CA GLN A 55 4.80 0.92 -20.33
C GLN A 55 5.26 0.29 -19.01
N ILE A 56 5.75 -0.96 -19.05
CA ILE A 56 6.31 -1.64 -17.87
C ILE A 56 7.46 -0.82 -17.29
N ILE A 57 8.42 -0.41 -18.15
CA ILE A 57 9.56 0.40 -17.72
C ILE A 57 9.10 1.71 -17.08
N ARG A 58 8.07 2.37 -17.63
CA ARG A 58 7.50 3.60 -17.04
C ARG A 58 6.90 3.34 -15.67
N GLU A 59 6.10 2.28 -15.51
CA GLU A 59 5.52 1.92 -14.22
C GLU A 59 6.59 1.58 -13.18
N GLU A 60 7.62 0.81 -13.55
CA GLU A 60 8.69 0.38 -12.64
C GLU A 60 9.70 1.48 -12.30
N SER A 61 9.80 2.53 -13.13
CA SER A 61 10.70 3.66 -12.91
C SER A 61 10.01 4.89 -12.30
N ASP A 62 8.67 4.90 -12.22
CA ASP A 62 7.91 6.01 -11.64
C ASP A 62 8.14 6.11 -10.13
N PRO A 63 8.71 7.22 -9.62
CA PRO A 63 9.05 7.35 -8.21
C PRO A 63 7.85 7.21 -7.27
N GLU A 64 6.69 7.73 -7.67
CA GLU A 64 5.47 7.64 -6.87
C GLU A 64 4.94 6.20 -6.80
N MET A 65 4.88 5.50 -7.95
CA MET A 65 4.52 4.09 -8.02
C MET A 65 5.42 3.21 -7.16
N ILE A 66 6.73 3.46 -7.19
CA ILE A 66 7.71 2.75 -6.36
C ILE A 66 7.39 2.95 -4.87
N GLN A 67 7.18 4.20 -4.42
CA GLN A 67 6.90 4.51 -3.02
C GLN A 67 5.57 3.90 -2.54
N LEU A 68 4.52 3.99 -3.36
CA LEU A 68 3.22 3.37 -3.06
C LEU A 68 3.34 1.85 -2.95
N THR A 69 4.08 1.22 -3.87
CA THR A 69 4.31 -0.23 -3.87
C THR A 69 5.10 -0.67 -2.65
N ILE A 70 6.15 0.07 -2.29
CA ILE A 70 6.95 -0.18 -1.07
C ILE A 70 6.05 -0.16 0.16
N ARG A 71 5.22 0.89 0.33
CA ARG A 71 4.31 1.02 1.47
C ARG A 71 3.28 -0.12 1.53
N TYR A 72 2.71 -0.49 0.39
CA TYR A 72 1.73 -1.57 0.34
C TYR A 72 2.37 -2.92 0.69
N GLU A 73 3.46 -3.27 0.02
CA GLU A 73 4.10 -4.57 0.22
C GLU A 73 4.77 -4.65 1.60
N SER A 74 5.34 -3.57 2.14
CA SER A 74 5.94 -3.60 3.48
C SER A 74 4.92 -3.99 4.55
N VAL A 75 3.72 -3.39 4.52
CA VAL A 75 2.65 -3.71 5.46
C VAL A 75 2.12 -5.11 5.18
N LYS A 76 1.84 -5.45 3.92
CA LYS A 76 1.33 -6.78 3.53
C LYS A 76 2.24 -7.91 3.99
N GLN A 77 3.56 -7.80 3.77
CA GLN A 77 4.52 -8.79 4.21
C GLN A 77 4.59 -8.87 5.74
N PHE A 78 4.54 -7.73 6.44
CA PHE A 78 4.46 -7.73 7.91
C PHE A 78 3.20 -8.44 8.43
N MET A 79 2.03 -8.20 7.83
CA MET A 79 0.77 -8.83 8.24
C MET A 79 0.81 -10.37 8.11
N GLN A 80 1.63 -10.92 7.21
CA GLN A 80 1.84 -12.37 7.09
C GLN A 80 2.65 -12.97 8.26
N THR A 81 3.33 -12.12 9.05
CA THR A 81 4.19 -12.55 10.17
C THR A 81 3.51 -12.50 11.54
N ILE A 82 2.29 -11.98 11.61
CA ILE A 82 1.51 -11.84 12.85
C ILE A 82 0.27 -12.73 12.78
N ASP A 83 -0.33 -13.00 13.94
CA ASP A 83 -1.47 -13.89 14.01
C ASP A 83 -2.70 -13.28 13.33
N ARG A 84 -3.55 -14.16 12.77
CA ARG A 84 -4.74 -13.74 12.01
C ARG A 84 -5.72 -12.93 12.86
N GLN A 85 -5.84 -13.22 14.16
CA GLN A 85 -6.75 -12.49 15.04
C GLN A 85 -6.28 -11.04 15.23
N LEU A 86 -4.97 -10.82 15.37
CA LEU A 86 -4.35 -9.49 15.38
C LEU A 86 -4.54 -8.76 14.05
N VAL A 87 -4.35 -9.43 12.90
CA VAL A 87 -4.64 -8.82 11.59
C VAL A 87 -6.10 -8.36 11.52
N THR A 88 -7.05 -9.21 11.93
CA THR A 88 -8.48 -8.85 11.97
C THR A 88 -8.76 -7.68 12.91
N MET A 89 -8.09 -7.63 14.06
CA MET A 89 -8.23 -6.51 14.98
C MET A 89 -7.70 -5.20 14.40
N LEU A 90 -6.54 -5.23 13.73
CA LEU A 90 -5.95 -4.08 13.05
C LEU A 90 -6.86 -3.61 11.90
N ASP A 91 -7.41 -4.55 11.13
CA ASP A 91 -8.38 -4.28 10.07
C ASP A 91 -9.63 -3.57 10.61
N TYR A 92 -10.21 -4.04 11.72
CA TYR A 92 -11.33 -3.33 12.35
C TYR A 92 -10.98 -1.96 12.93
N HIS A 93 -9.73 -1.77 13.36
CA HIS A 93 -9.29 -0.53 13.98
C HIS A 93 -8.94 0.55 12.94
N TYR A 94 -8.22 0.18 11.88
CA TYR A 94 -7.63 1.10 10.90
C TYR A 94 -8.44 1.24 9.61
N ASP A 95 -9.37 0.34 9.31
CA ASP A 95 -10.30 0.53 8.20
C ASP A 95 -11.38 1.56 8.57
N GLU A 96 -11.17 2.81 8.16
CA GLU A 96 -12.09 3.92 8.40
C GLU A 96 -13.50 3.66 7.85
N GLN A 97 -13.65 2.80 6.83
CA GLN A 97 -14.96 2.48 6.27
C GLN A 97 -15.80 1.64 7.23
N LYS A 98 -15.17 0.90 8.14
CA LYS A 98 -15.86 0.08 9.15
C LYS A 98 -16.29 0.89 10.37
N ASN A 99 -15.56 1.94 10.70
CA ASN A 99 -15.86 2.88 11.79
C ASN A 99 -16.20 2.18 13.13
N TYR A 100 -15.46 1.12 13.46
CA TYR A 100 -15.68 0.38 14.70
C TYR A 100 -15.00 1.06 15.89
N VAL A 101 -15.75 1.19 16.98
CA VAL A 101 -15.21 1.65 18.26
C VAL A 101 -14.64 0.48 19.07
N TRP A 102 -13.65 0.77 19.93
CA TRP A 102 -12.96 -0.25 20.74
C TRP A 102 -13.85 -1.27 21.46
N PRO A 103 -14.99 -0.90 22.10
CA PRO A 103 -15.87 -1.89 22.71
C PRO A 103 -16.38 -2.93 21.71
N LYS A 104 -16.70 -2.51 20.48
CA LYS A 104 -17.18 -3.42 19.43
C LYS A 104 -16.04 -4.32 18.92
N ILE A 105 -14.86 -3.76 18.71
CA ILE A 105 -13.67 -4.53 18.30
C ILE A 105 -13.35 -5.61 19.35
N ALA A 106 -13.33 -5.23 20.62
CA ALA A 106 -13.07 -6.11 21.76
C ALA A 106 -14.06 -7.29 21.83
N GLU A 107 -15.35 -7.01 21.63
CA GLU A 107 -16.40 -8.03 21.52
C GLU A 107 -16.11 -9.01 20.35
N MET A 108 -15.81 -8.49 19.17
CA MET A 108 -15.58 -9.30 17.96
C MET A 108 -14.35 -10.20 18.04
N VAL A 109 -13.32 -9.79 18.78
CA VAL A 109 -12.08 -10.56 18.94
C VAL A 109 -11.99 -11.30 20.28
N TYR A 110 -13.07 -11.29 21.08
CA TYR A 110 -13.14 -11.96 22.39
C TYR A 110 -12.01 -11.57 23.36
N LYS A 111 -11.64 -10.29 23.39
CA LYS A 111 -10.61 -9.74 24.28
C LYS A 111 -11.15 -8.55 25.08
N SER A 112 -10.45 -8.16 26.14
CA SER A 112 -10.75 -6.88 26.80
C SER A 112 -10.28 -5.70 25.93
N LYS A 113 -10.96 -4.55 26.04
CA LYS A 113 -10.55 -3.30 25.38
C LYS A 113 -9.07 -2.96 25.64
N SER A 114 -8.64 -3.08 26.89
CA SER A 114 -7.26 -2.77 27.28
C SER A 114 -6.24 -3.71 26.63
N GLN A 115 -6.59 -5.00 26.46
CA GLN A 115 -5.73 -5.93 25.73
C GLN A 115 -5.67 -5.57 24.25
N CYS A 116 -6.80 -5.22 23.62
CA CYS A 116 -6.82 -4.82 22.21
C CYS A 116 -5.91 -3.61 21.94
N ILE A 117 -5.99 -2.59 22.78
CA ILE A 117 -5.14 -1.38 22.65
C ILE A 117 -3.65 -1.73 22.80
N ARG A 118 -3.30 -2.58 23.77
CA ARG A 118 -1.91 -3.05 23.94
C ARG A 118 -1.43 -3.86 22.75
N ASP A 119 -2.26 -4.75 22.23
CA ASP A 119 -1.92 -5.60 21.08
C ASP A 119 -1.68 -4.74 19.83
N VAL A 120 -2.50 -3.70 19.59
CA VAL A 120 -2.29 -2.74 18.49
C VAL A 120 -1.01 -1.96 18.69
N GLN A 121 -0.77 -1.39 19.88
CA GLN A 121 0.44 -0.64 20.17
C GLN A 121 1.70 -1.50 19.98
N HIS A 122 1.66 -2.75 20.44
CA HIS A 122 2.75 -3.69 20.25
C HIS A 122 2.96 -4.04 18.76
N ALA A 123 1.90 -4.19 17.98
CA ALA A 123 2.00 -4.41 16.54
C ALA A 123 2.66 -3.23 15.81
N LYS A 124 2.30 -1.99 16.19
CA LYS A 124 2.94 -0.78 15.64
C LYS A 124 4.43 -0.74 15.95
N GLU A 125 4.80 -0.97 17.20
CA GLU A 125 6.20 -0.99 17.65
C GLU A 125 6.98 -2.11 16.95
N LYS A 126 6.38 -3.30 16.83
CA LYS A 126 6.97 -4.43 16.12
C LYS A 126 7.20 -4.11 14.65
N TYR A 127 6.23 -3.49 13.97
CA TYR A 127 6.39 -3.06 12.58
C TYR A 127 7.48 -2.01 12.45
N TYR A 128 7.43 -0.95 13.24
CA TYR A 128 8.39 0.15 13.22
C TYR A 128 9.83 -0.32 13.41
N ASN A 129 10.06 -1.27 14.32
CA ASN A 129 11.39 -1.83 14.58
C ASN A 129 11.79 -2.98 13.65
N SER A 130 10.91 -3.41 12.74
CA SER A 130 11.17 -4.51 11.81
C SER A 130 12.01 -4.06 10.60
N HIS A 131 12.45 -5.00 9.78
CA HIS A 131 13.07 -4.67 8.49
C HIS A 131 12.05 -4.17 7.44
N TRP A 132 10.74 -4.40 7.65
CA TRP A 132 9.69 -3.97 6.74
C TRP A 132 9.46 -2.46 6.78
N SER A 133 9.74 -1.78 7.90
CA SER A 133 9.63 -0.32 8.01
C SER A 133 10.77 0.43 7.31
N ARG A 134 11.96 -0.17 7.22
CA ARG A 134 13.18 0.46 6.68
C ARG A 134 13.04 1.11 5.31
N PRO A 135 12.38 0.50 4.31
CA PRO A 135 12.22 1.12 3.01
C PRO A 135 11.15 2.22 2.97
N VAL A 136 10.33 2.38 4.03
CA VAL A 136 9.27 3.40 4.06
C VAL A 136 9.88 4.74 4.50
N GLU A 137 10.01 5.66 3.54
CA GLU A 137 10.61 6.96 3.79
C GLU A 137 9.83 7.81 4.81
N ASN A 138 10.58 8.52 5.67
CA ASN A 138 10.06 9.46 6.65
C ASN A 138 9.04 8.85 7.64
N LEU A 139 9.13 7.53 7.88
CA LEU A 139 8.24 6.84 8.80
C LEU A 139 8.53 7.20 10.26
N THR A 140 7.49 7.54 11.02
CA THR A 140 7.54 7.76 12.47
C THR A 140 6.55 6.84 13.18
N LEU A 141 6.81 6.50 14.44
CA LEU A 141 5.93 5.65 15.25
C LEU A 141 4.62 6.35 15.66
#